data_AF-A0A0N8S3I1-F1
#
_entry.id   AF-A0A0N8S3I1-F1
#
_cell.length_a   1.000
_cell.length_b   1.000
_cell.length_c   1.000
_cell.angle_alpha   90.00
_cell.angle_beta   90.00
_cell.angle_gamma   90.00
#
_symmetry.space_group_name_H-M   'P 1'
#
loop_
_entity.id
_entity.type
_entity.pdbx_description
1 polymer ?
#
loop_
_entity_poly.entity_id
_entity_poly.type
_entity_poly.pdbx_seq_one_letter_code
_entity_poly.pdbx_strand_id
1 'polypeptide(L)'
;GYGSTGTAGADSSLIAGYGSTQTSGSDSALTAGYGSTQTAQEGSNLTAGYGSTGTAGSDSSLIAGYGSTQTSGGDSALTAGYGSTQTAQEGSNLTAGYGSTGTAGSDSSLIAGYGSTQTSGSDSALTAGYGSTQTAQEGSNLTAGYGSTGTAGSDSSLIAGYGSTQTSGGDSALTAGYGSTQTAQGWVRQHR
;
A
#
# COMPACT_ATOMS: atom_id res chain seq x y z
N GLY A 1 -34.31 7.28 -14.21
CA GLY A 1 -33.42 8.47 -14.16
C GLY A 1 -32.17 8.07 -13.43
N TYR A 2 -30.99 8.53 -13.87
CA TYR A 2 -29.63 8.02 -13.59
C TYR A 2 -29.20 7.87 -12.09
N GLY A 3 -29.93 7.15 -11.24
CA GLY A 3 -29.68 7.03 -9.80
C GLY A 3 -28.64 5.97 -9.39
N SER A 4 -28.32 5.95 -8.10
CA SER A 4 -27.49 4.96 -7.41
C SER A 4 -28.15 3.57 -7.31
N THR A 5 -27.36 2.51 -7.12
CA THR A 5 -27.84 1.15 -6.81
C THR A 5 -27.12 0.54 -5.62
N GLY A 6 -27.78 -0.34 -4.88
CA GLY A 6 -27.22 -0.98 -3.69
C GLY A 6 -27.87 -2.34 -3.39
N THR A 7 -27.08 -3.34 -2.98
CA THR A 7 -27.52 -4.66 -2.48
C THR A 7 -26.95 -4.97 -1.09
N ALA A 8 -27.78 -5.38 -0.13
CA ALA A 8 -27.40 -5.52 1.28
C ALA A 8 -27.64 -6.96 1.78
N GLY A 9 -26.66 -7.54 2.49
CA GLY A 9 -26.85 -8.72 3.35
C GLY A 9 -27.56 -8.40 4.69
N ALA A 10 -27.69 -9.38 5.59
CA ALA A 10 -28.34 -9.17 6.90
C ALA A 10 -27.58 -8.16 7.78
N ASP A 11 -28.30 -7.30 8.51
CA ASP A 11 -27.71 -6.23 9.35
C ASP A 11 -26.64 -5.38 8.64
N SER A 12 -26.78 -5.20 7.32
CA SER A 12 -25.81 -4.51 6.50
C SER A 12 -26.38 -3.23 5.88
N SER A 13 -25.52 -2.33 5.40
CA SER A 13 -25.94 -0.98 5.02
C SER A 13 -25.19 -0.44 3.82
N LEU A 14 -25.88 0.37 3.02
CA LEU A 14 -25.36 0.97 1.80
C LEU A 14 -25.82 2.42 1.69
N ILE A 15 -24.95 3.27 1.19
CA ILE A 15 -25.18 4.69 0.93
C ILE A 15 -24.53 5.11 -0.38
N ALA A 16 -25.34 5.44 -1.39
CA ALA A 16 -24.89 5.50 -2.76
C ALA A 16 -25.08 6.90 -3.38
N GLY A 17 -23.99 7.55 -3.82
CA GLY A 17 -23.97 8.72 -4.72
C GLY A 17 -24.51 8.41 -6.13
N TYR A 18 -24.76 9.42 -6.95
CA TYR A 18 -25.41 9.21 -8.26
C TYR A 18 -24.55 8.35 -9.20
N GLY A 19 -25.17 7.38 -9.88
CA GLY A 19 -24.46 6.36 -10.65
C GLY A 19 -23.50 5.47 -9.83
N SER A 20 -23.49 5.58 -8.50
CA SER A 20 -22.66 4.76 -7.64
C SER A 20 -23.33 3.43 -7.33
N THR A 21 -22.51 2.45 -6.98
CA THR A 21 -22.93 1.06 -6.81
C THR A 21 -22.29 0.49 -5.56
N GLN A 22 -23.06 -0.28 -4.80
CA GLN A 22 -22.59 -0.81 -3.53
C GLN A 22 -23.17 -2.20 -3.27
N THR A 23 -22.39 -3.06 -2.63
CA THR A 23 -22.84 -4.39 -2.18
C THR A 23 -22.21 -4.85 -0.86
N SER A 24 -22.98 -5.12 0.19
CA SER A 24 -22.48 -5.70 1.46
C SER A 24 -22.84 -7.17 1.61
N GLY A 25 -21.99 -7.91 2.34
CA GLY A 25 -22.34 -9.15 3.02
C GLY A 25 -23.18 -8.90 4.28
N SER A 26 -23.22 -9.85 5.21
CA SER A 26 -23.77 -9.61 6.55
C SER A 26 -22.83 -8.74 7.38
N ASP A 27 -23.38 -7.96 8.31
CA ASP A 27 -22.59 -7.10 9.19
C ASP A 27 -21.58 -6.21 8.43
N SER A 28 -21.93 -5.77 7.23
CA SER A 28 -21.02 -5.01 6.38
C SER A 28 -21.63 -3.72 5.88
N ALA A 29 -20.77 -2.76 5.55
CA ALA A 29 -21.23 -1.44 5.19
C ALA A 29 -20.36 -0.79 4.11
N LEU A 30 -21.06 -0.07 3.25
CA LEU A 30 -20.48 0.56 2.09
C LEU A 30 -20.99 1.99 1.98
N THR A 31 -20.13 2.93 1.56
CA THR A 31 -20.53 4.31 1.18
C THR A 31 -19.83 4.91 -0.05
N ALA A 32 -20.54 5.08 -1.18
CA ALA A 32 -19.99 5.41 -2.49
C ALA A 32 -20.31 6.85 -2.92
N GLY A 33 -19.30 7.61 -3.38
CA GLY A 33 -19.46 8.88 -4.10
C GLY A 33 -20.02 8.71 -5.53
N TYR A 34 -20.01 9.74 -6.39
CA TYR A 34 -20.55 9.61 -7.75
C TYR A 34 -19.76 8.61 -8.61
N GLY A 35 -20.48 7.71 -9.27
CA GLY A 35 -19.84 6.61 -10.02
C GLY A 35 -18.91 5.75 -9.17
N SER A 36 -18.93 5.91 -7.86
CA SER A 36 -18.03 5.23 -6.95
C SER A 36 -18.58 3.89 -6.59
N THR A 37 -17.69 3.04 -6.13
CA THR A 37 -18.08 1.65 -5.92
C THR A 37 -17.52 1.12 -4.64
N GLN A 38 -18.25 0.17 -4.10
CA GLN A 38 -17.82 -0.63 -2.98
C GLN A 38 -18.40 -2.03 -3.01
N THR A 39 -17.66 -3.00 -2.48
CA THR A 39 -18.11 -4.33 -2.04
C THR A 39 -17.48 -4.94 -0.75
N ALA A 40 -18.26 -5.15 0.31
CA ALA A 40 -17.83 -5.80 1.55
C ALA A 40 -18.18 -7.28 1.63
N GLN A 41 -17.33 -8.09 2.26
CA GLN A 41 -17.66 -9.39 2.85
C GLN A 41 -18.18 -9.25 4.31
N GLU A 42 -18.32 -10.37 5.04
CA GLU A 42 -18.73 -10.34 6.45
C GLU A 42 -17.76 -9.52 7.31
N GLY A 43 -18.33 -8.59 8.08
CA GLY A 43 -17.53 -7.67 8.88
C GLY A 43 -16.65 -6.75 8.04
N SER A 44 -16.86 -6.66 6.74
CA SER A 44 -15.97 -5.93 5.86
C SER A 44 -16.51 -4.57 5.50
N ASN A 45 -15.60 -3.64 5.19
CA ASN A 45 -16.02 -2.27 5.06
C ASN A 45 -15.26 -1.44 4.07
N LEU A 46 -16.03 -0.57 3.43
CA LEU A 46 -15.56 0.11 2.27
C LEU A 46 -16.15 1.46 2.02
N THR A 47 -15.38 2.21 1.25
CA THR A 47 -15.72 3.56 0.88
C THR A 47 -14.98 3.94 -0.38
N ALA A 48 -15.44 4.96 -1.04
CA ALA A 48 -14.99 5.36 -2.34
C ALA A 48 -15.49 6.78 -2.59
N GLY A 49 -14.58 7.73 -2.77
CA GLY A 49 -14.83 9.04 -3.35
C GLY A 49 -15.22 8.92 -4.81
N TYR A 50 -15.33 10.03 -5.52
CA TYR A 50 -15.81 10.06 -6.90
C TYR A 50 -14.95 9.22 -7.85
N GLY A 51 -15.59 8.30 -8.57
CA GLY A 51 -14.89 7.30 -9.38
C GLY A 51 -13.85 6.49 -8.59
N SER A 52 -13.91 6.48 -7.26
CA SER A 52 -13.06 5.68 -6.41
C SER A 52 -13.70 4.33 -6.19
N THR A 53 -12.95 3.42 -5.60
CA THR A 53 -13.47 2.11 -5.23
C THR A 53 -12.83 1.50 -4.00
N GLY A 54 -13.58 1.39 -2.93
CA GLY A 54 -13.21 0.51 -1.84
C GLY A 54 -13.68 -0.90 -2.14
N THR A 55 -13.21 -1.89 -1.41
CA THR A 55 -13.46 -3.34 -1.47
C THR A 55 -13.12 -3.90 -0.11
N ALA A 56 -13.59 -5.02 0.41
CA ALA A 56 -13.05 -5.49 1.67
C ALA A 56 -13.29 -6.97 1.80
N GLY A 57 -12.23 -7.75 1.97
CA GLY A 57 -12.32 -9.11 2.51
C GLY A 57 -12.95 -9.21 3.92
N SER A 58 -13.23 -10.42 4.39
CA SER A 58 -13.69 -10.69 5.75
C SER A 58 -12.72 -10.10 6.75
N ASP A 59 -13.27 -9.38 7.72
CA ASP A 59 -12.45 -8.58 8.63
C ASP A 59 -11.47 -7.65 7.91
N SER A 60 -11.72 -7.33 6.64
CA SER A 60 -10.82 -6.58 5.79
C SER A 60 -11.48 -5.27 5.42
N SER A 61 -10.78 -4.55 4.55
CA SER A 61 -11.23 -3.23 4.19
C SER A 61 -10.57 -2.80 2.90
N LEU A 62 -11.18 -1.87 2.22
CA LEU A 62 -10.57 -1.16 1.11
C LEU A 62 -11.54 -0.08 0.86
N ILE A 63 -10.96 1.02 0.56
CA ILE A 63 -11.53 2.31 0.87
C ILE A 63 -10.94 3.10 -0.36
N ALA A 64 -11.54 4.15 -0.92
CA ALA A 64 -10.98 4.84 -2.07
C ALA A 64 -11.29 6.33 -2.20
N GLY A 65 -10.42 7.10 -2.84
CA GLY A 65 -10.47 8.58 -3.07
C GLY A 65 -10.40 8.89 -4.57
N TYR A 66 -10.44 10.12 -5.08
CA TYR A 66 -10.67 10.33 -6.53
C TYR A 66 -9.61 9.62 -7.38
N GLY A 67 -10.04 8.55 -8.04
CA GLY A 67 -9.12 7.51 -8.50
C GLY A 67 -8.24 6.85 -7.41
N SER A 68 -8.08 7.41 -6.21
CA SER A 68 -7.60 6.73 -5.01
C SER A 68 -8.40 5.55 -4.60
N THR A 69 -7.75 4.80 -3.76
CA THR A 69 -8.07 3.47 -3.27
C THR A 69 -7.21 3.36 -1.96
N GLN A 70 -7.48 2.43 -1.04
CA GLN A 70 -7.22 2.37 0.42
C GLN A 70 -7.33 0.89 0.81
N THR A 71 -7.70 0.39 2.02
CA THR A 71 -7.26 0.36 3.45
C THR A 71 -7.84 -0.96 3.95
N SER A 72 -7.12 -1.99 4.43
CA SER A 72 -7.62 -3.36 4.70
C SER A 72 -7.18 -3.94 6.04
N GLY A 73 -7.86 -4.98 6.53
CA GLY A 73 -7.53 -5.73 7.75
C GLY A 73 -6.27 -6.59 7.64
N GLY A 74 -6.26 -7.74 8.31
CA GLY A 74 -5.30 -8.83 8.08
C GLY A 74 -5.68 -9.59 6.84
N ASP A 75 -4.70 -10.19 6.20
CA ASP A 75 -4.94 -11.00 5.01
C ASP A 75 -5.69 -10.21 3.94
N SER A 76 -5.14 -9.03 3.65
CA SER A 76 -5.97 -7.89 3.32
C SER A 76 -5.32 -7.07 2.25
N ALA A 77 -6.10 -6.70 1.27
CA ALA A 77 -5.56 -6.29 0.00
C ALA A 77 -6.02 -4.88 -0.26
N LEU A 78 -5.14 -3.99 -0.70
CA LEU A 78 -5.47 -2.59 -0.91
C LEU A 78 -4.94 -2.18 -2.23
N THR A 79 -5.63 -1.23 -2.82
CA THR A 79 -5.18 -0.64 -4.09
C THR A 79 -5.33 0.87 -3.99
N ALA A 80 -4.68 1.71 -4.82
CA ALA A 80 -4.68 3.18 -4.70
C ALA A 80 -4.16 3.88 -5.95
N GLY A 81 -4.92 4.80 -6.55
CA GLY A 81 -4.48 5.60 -7.70
C GLY A 81 -3.43 6.69 -7.40
N TYR A 82 -3.48 7.82 -8.10
CA TYR A 82 -2.56 8.92 -7.83
C TYR A 82 -2.87 9.65 -6.54
N GLY A 83 -1.82 10.10 -5.86
CA GLY A 83 -1.96 10.73 -4.56
C GLY A 83 -2.80 9.87 -3.62
N SER A 84 -2.69 8.54 -3.75
CA SER A 84 -3.59 7.63 -3.10
C SER A 84 -2.88 6.88 -2.01
N THR A 85 -3.66 6.29 -1.14
CA THR A 85 -3.16 6.05 0.20
C THR A 85 -3.73 4.75 0.69
N GLN A 86 -2.85 3.85 1.07
CA GLN A 86 -3.17 2.46 1.40
C GLN A 86 -2.53 2.06 2.69
N THR A 87 -3.29 1.31 3.46
CA THR A 87 -2.89 0.87 4.78
C THR A 87 -3.46 -0.49 5.17
N ALA A 88 -2.61 -1.49 5.41
CA ALA A 88 -3.04 -2.87 5.65
C ALA A 88 -2.26 -3.57 6.75
N GLN A 89 -2.72 -4.73 7.19
CA GLN A 89 -2.10 -5.43 8.33
C GLN A 89 -1.15 -6.54 7.87
N GLU A 90 -0.96 -7.54 8.71
CA GLU A 90 -0.18 -8.72 8.35
C GLU A 90 -0.75 -9.38 7.10
N GLY A 91 0.17 -9.99 6.35
CA GLY A 91 -0.22 -10.75 5.18
C GLY A 91 -0.90 -9.86 4.14
N SER A 92 -0.67 -8.55 4.20
CA SER A 92 -1.43 -7.60 3.44
C SER A 92 -0.62 -6.96 2.35
N ASN A 93 -1.34 -6.54 1.33
CA ASN A 93 -0.72 -6.19 0.07
C ASN A 93 -1.25 -4.84 -0.38
N LEU A 94 -0.33 -3.91 -0.62
CA LEU A 94 -0.61 -2.52 -0.94
C LEU A 94 0.06 -2.16 -2.24
N THR A 95 -0.70 -1.49 -3.07
CA THR A 95 -0.25 -1.00 -4.37
C THR A 95 -0.80 0.37 -4.73
N ALA A 96 0.09 1.37 -4.81
CA ALA A 96 -0.25 2.80 -4.82
C ALA A 96 0.38 3.54 -6.04
N GLY A 97 -0.24 4.61 -6.52
CA GLY A 97 0.24 5.38 -7.67
C GLY A 97 1.40 6.34 -7.36
N TYR A 98 1.60 7.36 -8.21
CA TYR A 98 2.54 8.45 -7.92
C TYR A 98 2.08 9.29 -6.74
N GLY A 99 3.07 9.84 -6.02
CA GLY A 99 2.80 10.64 -4.84
C GLY A 99 1.95 9.88 -3.83
N SER A 100 1.99 8.55 -3.88
CA SER A 100 1.10 7.71 -3.10
C SER A 100 1.82 7.16 -1.90
N THR A 101 1.05 6.72 -0.94
CA THR A 101 1.59 6.30 0.34
C THR A 101 1.04 4.91 0.64
N GLY A 102 1.93 3.95 0.83
CA GLY A 102 1.58 2.58 1.21
C GLY A 102 2.18 2.24 2.57
N THR A 103 1.40 1.60 3.43
CA THR A 103 1.85 1.13 4.75
C THR A 103 1.27 -0.25 5.09
N ALA A 104 2.10 -1.27 5.35
CA ALA A 104 1.61 -2.62 5.63
C ALA A 104 2.26 -3.28 6.85
N GLY A 105 1.72 -4.42 7.29
CA GLY A 105 2.25 -5.18 8.42
C GLY A 105 3.53 -5.94 8.08
N SER A 106 3.86 -6.91 8.94
CA SER A 106 4.80 -7.97 8.57
C SER A 106 4.23 -8.79 7.43
N ASP A 107 5.11 -9.54 6.78
CA ASP A 107 4.70 -10.48 5.75
C ASP A 107 3.88 -9.79 4.65
N SER A 108 4.21 -8.52 4.41
CA SER A 108 3.43 -7.65 3.57
C SER A 108 4.23 -7.16 2.39
N SER A 109 3.52 -6.83 1.33
CA SER A 109 4.12 -6.29 0.13
C SER A 109 3.59 -4.91 -0.16
N LEU A 110 4.48 -3.96 -0.41
CA LEU A 110 4.13 -2.61 -0.82
C LEU A 110 4.79 -2.29 -2.14
N ILE A 111 3.99 -1.76 -3.06
CA ILE A 111 4.49 -1.26 -4.33
C ILE A 111 3.92 0.14 -4.56
N ALA A 112 4.76 1.13 -4.91
CA ALA A 112 4.32 2.51 -5.10
C ALA A 112 5.13 3.26 -6.17
N GLY A 113 4.55 4.32 -6.74
CA GLY A 113 5.17 5.06 -7.83
C GLY A 113 6.26 6.06 -7.39
N TYR A 114 6.67 6.93 -8.30
CA TYR A 114 7.48 8.12 -8.02
C TYR A 114 6.95 8.97 -6.89
N GLY A 115 7.89 9.56 -6.15
CA GLY A 115 7.57 10.43 -5.03
C GLY A 115 6.68 9.73 -3.99
N SER A 116 6.70 8.40 -3.96
CA SER A 116 5.87 7.65 -3.04
C SER A 116 6.62 7.36 -1.77
N THR A 117 5.86 7.08 -0.74
CA THR A 117 6.39 6.69 0.54
C THR A 117 5.85 5.31 0.89
N GLN A 118 6.73 4.40 1.28
CA GLN A 118 6.36 3.03 1.63
C GLN A 118 6.95 2.64 2.97
N THR A 119 6.15 1.97 3.78
CA THR A 119 6.58 1.45 5.09
C THR A 119 6.01 0.06 5.35
N SER A 120 6.82 -0.90 5.79
CA SER A 120 6.33 -2.23 6.20
C SER A 120 6.98 -2.76 7.48
N GLY A 121 6.46 -3.87 7.96
CA GLY A 121 7.07 -4.69 9.00
C GLY A 121 8.26 -5.50 8.51
N SER A 122 8.59 -6.54 9.29
CA SER A 122 9.58 -7.54 8.92
C SER A 122 9.11 -8.34 7.73
N ASP A 123 10.07 -9.04 7.12
CA ASP A 123 9.77 -10.06 6.11
C ASP A 123 8.93 -9.51 4.96
N SER A 124 9.12 -8.23 4.69
CA SER A 124 8.29 -7.47 3.78
C SER A 124 9.09 -7.05 2.57
N ALA A 125 8.36 -6.79 1.49
CA ALA A 125 8.96 -6.39 0.23
C ALA A 125 8.44 -5.01 -0.16
N LEU A 126 9.35 -4.05 -0.34
CA LEU A 126 9.06 -2.69 -0.74
C LEU A 126 9.68 -2.40 -2.10
N THR A 127 8.90 -1.89 -3.03
CA THR A 127 9.40 -1.38 -4.30
C THR A 127 8.81 -0.02 -4.63
N ALA A 128 9.66 0.99 -4.88
CA ALA A 128 9.24 2.35 -5.16
C ALA A 128 10.05 3.03 -6.26
N GLY A 129 9.46 4.04 -6.90
CA GLY A 129 10.08 4.77 -7.99
C GLY A 129 11.10 5.83 -7.54
N TYR A 130 11.55 6.65 -8.49
CA TYR A 130 12.31 7.89 -8.25
C TYR A 130 11.80 8.76 -7.11
N GLY A 131 12.74 9.36 -6.39
CA GLY A 131 12.44 10.31 -5.33
C GLY A 131 11.53 9.71 -4.27
N SER A 132 11.48 8.40 -4.14
CA SER A 132 10.64 7.73 -3.17
C SER A 132 11.40 7.47 -1.89
N THR A 133 10.64 7.21 -0.84
CA THR A 133 11.19 6.83 0.45
C THR A 133 10.63 5.48 0.83
N GLN A 134 11.50 4.58 1.26
CA GLN A 134 11.16 3.23 1.69
C GLN A 134 11.76 2.94 3.04
N THR A 135 10.96 2.34 3.91
CA THR A 135 11.41 1.87 5.22
C THR A 135 10.81 0.50 5.49
N ALA A 136 11.64 -0.47 5.89
CA ALA A 136 11.16 -1.76 6.39
C ALA A 136 12.06 -2.27 7.51
N GLN A 137 11.75 -3.42 8.07
CA GLN A 137 12.46 -3.95 9.22
C GLN A 137 13.40 -5.09 8.80
N GLU A 138 13.71 -5.98 9.74
CA GLU A 138 14.51 -7.17 9.49
C GLU A 138 13.94 -8.00 8.34
N GLY A 139 14.83 -8.71 7.65
CA GLY A 139 14.43 -9.67 6.62
C GLY A 139 13.74 -9.03 5.42
N SER A 140 13.79 -7.69 5.31
CA SER A 140 13.03 -6.97 4.30
C SER A 140 13.87 -6.70 3.07
N ASN A 141 13.20 -6.66 1.94
CA ASN A 141 13.83 -6.38 0.66
C ASN A 141 13.29 -5.06 0.11
N LEU A 142 14.19 -4.11 -0.11
CA LEU A 142 13.88 -2.78 -0.66
C LEU A 142 14.53 -2.62 -2.02
N THR A 143 13.75 -2.15 -2.98
CA THR A 143 14.27 -1.70 -4.26
C THR A 143 13.74 -0.31 -4.57
N ALA A 144 14.64 0.65 -4.81
CA ALA A 144 14.29 2.05 -5.02
C ALA A 144 14.92 2.63 -6.29
N GLY A 145 14.23 3.61 -6.89
CA GLY A 145 14.74 4.35 -8.06
C GLY A 145 15.83 5.38 -7.72
N TYR A 146 16.30 6.11 -8.74
CA TYR A 146 17.17 7.29 -8.58
C TYR A 146 16.69 8.26 -7.50
N GLY A 147 17.64 8.85 -6.78
CA GLY A 147 17.37 9.92 -5.82
C GLY A 147 16.41 9.49 -4.71
N SER A 148 16.30 8.18 -4.47
CA SER A 148 15.41 7.64 -3.45
C SER A 148 16.19 7.42 -2.16
N THR A 149 15.45 7.23 -1.08
CA THR A 149 16.01 6.86 0.20
C THR A 149 15.43 5.53 0.64
N GLY A 150 16.28 4.57 0.98
CA GLY A 150 15.90 3.26 1.47
C GLY A 150 16.55 2.98 2.82
N THR A 151 15.75 2.56 3.80
CA THR A 151 16.24 2.15 5.11
C THR A 151 15.65 0.80 5.46
N ALA A 152 16.47 -0.15 5.92
CA ALA A 152 16.00 -1.45 6.40
C ALA A 152 16.76 -1.93 7.64
N GLY A 153 16.25 -2.98 8.28
CA GLY A 153 16.86 -3.59 9.45
C GLY A 153 18.11 -4.41 9.12
N SER A 154 18.48 -5.31 10.04
CA SER A 154 19.46 -6.34 9.72
C SER A 154 18.90 -7.32 8.69
N ASP A 155 19.76 -8.17 8.15
CA ASP A 155 19.37 -9.29 7.30
C ASP A 155 18.52 -8.86 6.09
N SER A 156 18.70 -7.59 5.69
CA SER A 156 17.90 -6.96 4.65
C SER A 156 18.70 -6.82 3.37
N SER A 157 18.01 -6.80 2.25
CA SER A 157 18.62 -6.48 0.96
C SER A 157 18.09 -5.13 0.49
N LEU A 158 18.99 -4.20 0.15
CA LEU A 158 18.60 -2.94 -0.46
C LEU A 158 19.32 -2.80 -1.80
N ILE A 159 18.56 -2.46 -2.82
CA ILE A 159 19.06 -2.08 -4.13
C ILE A 159 18.56 -0.68 -4.41
N ALA A 160 19.45 0.23 -4.79
CA ALA A 160 19.07 1.61 -5.07
C ALA A 160 19.65 2.12 -6.38
N GLY A 161 18.89 3.00 -7.04
CA GLY A 161 19.35 3.72 -8.21
C GLY A 161 20.48 4.72 -7.88
N TYR A 162 20.97 5.39 -8.90
CA TYR A 162 21.95 6.48 -8.82
C TYR A 162 21.50 7.60 -7.87
N GLY A 163 22.44 8.28 -7.24
CA GLY A 163 22.16 9.43 -6.38
C GLY A 163 21.24 9.15 -5.19
N SER A 164 21.08 7.87 -4.82
CA SER A 164 20.18 7.44 -3.75
C SER A 164 20.95 7.31 -2.43
N THR A 165 20.20 7.22 -1.33
CA THR A 165 20.78 6.96 -0.02
C THR A 165 20.24 5.65 0.53
N GLN A 166 21.13 4.78 1.01
CA GLN A 166 20.78 3.51 1.63
C GLN A 166 21.34 3.44 3.04
N THR A 167 20.50 2.97 3.96
CA THR A 167 20.92 2.64 5.32
C THR A 167 20.42 1.25 5.68
N SER A 168 21.28 0.39 6.24
CA SER A 168 20.88 -0.93 6.72
C SER A 168 21.48 -1.29 8.08
N GLY A 169 20.88 -2.27 8.73
CA GLY A 169 21.47 -2.95 9.87
C GLY A 169 22.60 -3.91 9.47
N GLY A 170 22.94 -4.78 10.42
CA GLY A 170 23.96 -5.81 10.24
C GLY A 170 23.54 -6.85 9.21
N ASP A 171 24.51 -7.57 8.68
CA ASP A 171 24.32 -8.73 7.80
C ASP A 171 23.46 -8.47 6.56
N SER A 172 23.41 -7.19 6.16
CA SER A 172 22.63 -6.74 5.02
C SER A 172 23.46 -6.74 3.73
N ALA A 173 22.78 -6.79 2.60
CA ALA A 173 23.39 -6.62 1.29
C ALA A 173 22.95 -5.29 0.69
N LEU A 174 23.92 -4.47 0.29
CA LEU A 174 23.65 -3.17 -0.33
C LEU A 174 24.24 -3.13 -1.74
N THR A 175 23.38 -2.89 -2.72
CA THR A 175 23.80 -2.59 -4.08
C THR A 175 23.33 -1.19 -4.45
N ALA A 176 24.21 -0.36 -4.97
CA ALA A 176 23.87 1.03 -5.25
C ALA A 176 24.38 1.50 -6.61
N GLY A 177 23.58 2.34 -7.26
CA GLY A 177 24.02 3.08 -8.43
C GLY A 177 25.12 4.10 -8.11
N TYR A 178 25.75 4.61 -9.15
CA TYR A 178 26.79 5.64 -9.03
C TYR A 178 26.23 6.92 -8.38
N GLY A 179 27.06 7.58 -7.59
CA GLY A 179 26.68 8.79 -6.85
C GLY A 179 25.78 8.54 -5.64
N SER A 180 25.49 7.27 -5.31
CA SER A 180 24.71 6.91 -4.13
C SER A 180 25.58 6.78 -2.89
N THR A 181 24.94 6.99 -1.74
CA THR A 181 25.55 6.88 -0.42
C THR A 181 25.03 5.64 0.29
N GLN A 182 25.92 4.88 0.92
CA GLN A 182 25.60 3.66 1.65
C GLN A 182 26.13 3.76 3.08
N THR A 183 25.25 3.52 4.04
CA THR A 183 25.59 3.42 5.46
C THR A 183 25.11 2.07 5.98
N ALA A 184 25.97 1.36 6.70
CA ALA A 184 25.58 0.09 7.31
C ALA A 184 26.19 -0.06 8.69
N GLN A 185 25.42 -0.66 9.58
CA GLN A 185 25.86 -0.95 10.94
C GLN A 185 26.12 -2.45 11.08
N GLY A 186 27.36 -2.87 10.85
CA GLY A 186 27.77 -4.29 10.93
C GLY A 186 28.36 -4.81 9.62
N TRP A 187 28.39 -6.13 9.44
CA TRP A 187 28.91 -6.75 8.23
C TRP A 187 27.98 -6.51 7.04
N VAL A 188 28.52 -6.07 5.89
CA VAL A 188 27.74 -5.86 4.66
C VAL A 188 28.51 -6.36 3.45
N ARG A 189 27.78 -7.03 2.54
CA ARG A 189 28.25 -7.29 1.16
C ARG A 189 27.82 -6.13 0.27
N GLN A 190 28.79 -5.34 -0.18
CA GLN A 190 28.57 -4.22 -1.09
C GLN A 190 28.86 -4.63 -2.54
N HIS A 191 27.93 -4.33 -3.44
CA HIS A 191 28.14 -4.40 -4.88
C HIS A 191 27.90 -3.01 -5.49
N ARG A 192 28.78 -2.57 -6.39
CA ARG A 192 28.66 -1.31 -7.15
C ARG A 192 28.51 -1.60 -8.63
#